data_AF-A0A3D6CKY0-F1
#
_entry.id   AF-A0A3D6CKY0-F1
#
_cell.length_a   1.000
_cell.length_b   1.000
_cell.length_c   1.000
_cell.angle_alpha   90.00
_cell.angle_beta   90.00
_cell.angle_gamma   90.00
#
_symmetry.space_group_name_H-M   'P 1'
#
loop_
_entity.id
_entity.type
_entity.pdbx_description
1 polymer ?
#
loop_
_entity_poly.entity_id
_entity_poly.type
_entity_poly.pdbx_seq_one_letter_code
_entity_poly.pdbx_strand_id
1 'polypeptide(L)'
;MNKKKDIWIAGFALFSLFFGAGNLILPPTLGLKAGVDWWIVVLGFIATAIIIPILAIFAHAKLQGTLYDFGKKVSPTFSRIFCFLIYGIAVAIPSPRTAAVTHEMAIQPFFDTPPILTSILYFFLVFLFAVNRSRIISLIGSFLTPIIVLILLLIIGISFFVTTGALRASTFESPFVDGIL
;
A
#
# COMPACT_ATOMS: atom_id res chain seq x y z
N MET A 1 -8.39 10.30 -28.21
CA MET A 1 -8.15 9.75 -26.86
C MET A 1 -9.39 8.98 -26.42
N ASN A 2 -9.25 7.68 -26.13
CA ASN A 2 -10.40 6.84 -25.77
C ASN A 2 -10.66 6.95 -24.27
N LYS A 3 -11.57 7.85 -23.87
CA LYS A 3 -11.85 8.19 -22.45
C LYS A 3 -12.05 6.97 -21.55
N LYS A 4 -12.62 5.87 -22.08
CA LYS A 4 -12.81 4.62 -21.33
C LYS A 4 -11.47 3.97 -20.95
N LYS A 5 -10.52 3.93 -21.88
CA LYS A 5 -9.19 3.36 -21.65
C LYS A 5 -8.43 4.13 -20.57
N ASP A 6 -8.52 5.45 -20.60
CA ASP A 6 -7.82 6.31 -19.63
C ASP A 6 -8.42 6.15 -18.21
N ILE A 7 -9.74 5.98 -18.09
CA ILE A 7 -10.40 5.68 -16.80
C ILE A 7 -9.93 4.35 -16.23
N TRP A 8 -9.86 3.29 -17.06
CA TRP A 8 -9.36 1.99 -16.60
C TRP A 8 -7.90 2.04 -16.17
N ILE A 9 -7.04 2.71 -16.95
CA ILE A 9 -5.62 2.86 -16.60
C ILE A 9 -5.47 3.66 -15.29
N ALA A 10 -6.22 4.75 -15.11
CA ALA A 10 -6.18 5.54 -13.89
C ALA A 10 -6.70 4.74 -12.68
N GLY A 11 -7.80 3.99 -12.85
CA GLY A 11 -8.34 3.12 -11.80
C GLY A 11 -7.35 2.02 -11.39
N PHE A 12 -6.69 1.37 -12.36
CA PHE A 12 -5.66 0.38 -12.07
C PHE A 12 -4.41 0.99 -11.42
N ALA A 13 -3.96 2.16 -11.90
CA ALA A 13 -2.85 2.87 -11.27
C ALA A 13 -3.16 3.25 -9.82
N LEU A 14 -4.39 3.72 -9.53
CA LEU A 14 -4.84 3.99 -8.17
C LEU A 14 -4.86 2.70 -7.34
N PHE A 15 -5.47 1.63 -7.85
CA PHE A 15 -5.48 0.34 -7.17
C PHE A 15 -4.05 -0.12 -6.83
N SER A 16 -3.13 -0.16 -7.79
CA SER A 16 -1.76 -0.62 -7.54
C SER A 16 -0.95 0.30 -6.63
N LEU A 17 -1.25 1.60 -6.57
CA LEU A 17 -0.60 2.53 -5.66
C LEU A 17 -0.99 2.25 -4.20
N PHE A 18 -2.27 1.94 -3.96
CA PHE A 18 -2.78 1.61 -2.62
C PHE A 18 -2.58 0.14 -2.27
N PHE A 19 -2.58 -0.77 -3.24
CA PHE A 19 -2.38 -2.21 -3.06
C PHE A 19 -0.88 -2.58 -3.10
N GLY A 20 -0.08 -1.89 -2.29
CA GLY A 20 1.36 -2.18 -2.15
C GLY A 20 1.65 -3.40 -1.27
N ALA A 21 2.95 -3.68 -1.03
CA ALA A 21 3.41 -4.83 -0.23
C ALA A 21 2.79 -4.90 1.18
N GLY A 22 2.52 -3.75 1.81
CA GLY A 22 1.83 -3.71 3.11
C GLY A 22 0.42 -4.32 3.05
N ASN A 23 -0.33 -4.07 1.99
CA ASN A 23 -1.68 -4.62 1.81
C ASN A 23 -1.70 -6.05 1.28
N LEU A 24 -0.55 -6.60 0.88
CA LEU A 24 -0.40 -8.03 0.60
C LEU A 24 -0.12 -8.84 1.88
N ILE A 25 0.48 -8.22 2.90
CA ILE A 25 0.92 -8.91 4.12
C ILE A 25 -0.06 -8.68 5.27
N LEU A 26 -0.47 -7.43 5.49
CA LEU A 26 -1.26 -7.04 6.67
C LEU A 26 -2.66 -7.68 6.66
N PRO A 27 -3.48 -7.60 5.60
CA PRO A 27 -4.84 -8.14 5.65
C PRO A 27 -4.90 -9.66 5.86
N PRO A 28 -4.08 -10.50 5.19
CA PRO A 28 -4.03 -11.93 5.50
C PRO A 28 -3.61 -12.21 6.95
N THR A 29 -2.63 -11.44 7.47
CA THR A 29 -2.16 -11.59 8.85
C THR A 29 -3.23 -11.21 9.87
N LEU A 30 -3.96 -10.11 9.62
CA LEU A 30 -5.08 -9.68 10.44
C LEU A 30 -6.23 -10.69 10.40
N GLY A 31 -6.59 -11.19 9.22
CA GLY A 31 -7.62 -12.22 9.07
C GLY A 31 -7.27 -13.52 9.80
N LEU A 32 -6.01 -13.95 9.74
CA LEU A 32 -5.52 -15.13 10.46
C LEU A 32 -5.65 -14.96 12.00
N LYS A 33 -5.28 -13.79 12.52
CA LYS A 33 -5.36 -13.46 13.96
C LYS A 33 -6.80 -13.27 14.45
N ALA A 34 -7.66 -12.74 13.57
CA ALA A 34 -9.07 -12.50 13.86
C ALA A 34 -9.88 -13.80 14.00
N GLY A 35 -9.49 -14.85 13.28
CA GLY A 35 -10.16 -16.14 13.37
C GLY A 35 -11.65 -16.02 13.04
N VAL A 36 -12.52 -16.37 13.99
CA VAL A 36 -13.98 -16.24 13.85
C VAL A 36 -14.47 -14.80 13.62
N ASP A 37 -13.75 -13.79 14.13
CA ASP A 37 -14.14 -12.38 14.07
C ASP A 37 -13.56 -11.65 12.84
N TRP A 38 -13.06 -12.38 11.85
CA TRP A 38 -12.42 -11.82 10.65
C TRP A 38 -13.29 -10.77 9.95
N TRP A 39 -14.61 -10.95 9.94
CA TRP A 39 -15.54 -10.06 9.28
C TRP A 39 -15.63 -8.69 10.00
N ILE A 40 -15.50 -8.66 11.33
CA ILE A 40 -15.47 -7.43 12.12
C ILE A 40 -14.17 -6.66 11.85
N VAL A 41 -13.05 -7.38 11.81
CA VAL A 41 -11.73 -6.81 11.49
C VAL A 41 -11.73 -6.21 10.08
N VAL A 42 -12.35 -6.89 9.11
CA VAL A 42 -12.52 -6.39 7.74
C VAL A 42 -13.31 -5.08 7.71
N LEU A 43 -14.37 -4.94 8.51
CA LEU A 43 -15.13 -3.68 8.56
C LEU A 43 -14.28 -2.52 9.10
N GLY A 44 -13.51 -2.75 10.16
CA GLY A 44 -12.55 -1.76 10.68
C GLY A 44 -11.51 -1.37 9.62
N PHE A 45 -10.96 -2.37 8.94
CA PHE A 45 -9.94 -2.17 7.90
C PHE A 45 -10.50 -1.41 6.69
N ILE A 46 -11.73 -1.70 6.24
CA ILE A 46 -12.37 -0.97 5.14
C ILE A 46 -12.56 0.50 5.52
N ALA A 47 -12.98 0.78 6.75
CA ALA A 47 -13.20 2.14 7.21
C ALA A 47 -11.94 3.00 7.12
N THR A 48 -10.78 2.47 7.51
CA THR A 48 -9.52 3.23 7.52
C THR A 48 -8.68 3.08 6.27
N ALA A 49 -8.46 1.86 5.78
CA ALA A 49 -7.53 1.60 4.69
C ALA A 49 -8.13 1.85 3.29
N ILE A 50 -9.45 2.02 3.18
CA ILE A 50 -10.14 2.25 1.90
C ILE A 50 -10.90 3.58 1.89
N ILE A 51 -11.84 3.78 2.82
CA ILE A 51 -12.73 4.96 2.79
C ILE A 51 -11.93 6.25 2.98
N ILE A 52 -11.07 6.33 4.00
CA ILE A 52 -10.27 7.53 4.28
C ILE A 52 -9.33 7.88 3.12
N PRO A 53 -8.50 6.96 2.57
CA PRO A 53 -7.67 7.25 1.40
C PRO A 53 -8.45 7.71 0.18
N ILE A 54 -9.59 7.08 -0.14
CA ILE A 54 -10.42 7.49 -1.27
C ILE A 54 -10.97 8.91 -1.06
N LEU A 55 -11.46 9.23 0.14
CA LEU A 55 -11.92 10.58 0.47
C LEU A 55 -10.78 11.60 0.39
N ALA A 56 -9.57 11.26 0.83
CA ALA A 56 -8.39 12.12 0.75
C ALA A 56 -8.00 12.41 -0.71
N ILE A 57 -8.00 11.39 -1.58
CA ILE A 57 -7.76 11.56 -3.02
C ILE A 57 -8.82 12.46 -3.63
N PHE A 58 -10.10 12.24 -3.31
CA PHE A 58 -11.19 13.05 -3.83
C PHE A 58 -11.09 14.51 -3.39
N ALA A 59 -10.78 14.75 -2.12
CA ALA A 59 -10.56 16.09 -1.57
C ALA A 59 -9.39 16.78 -2.27
N HIS A 60 -8.26 16.07 -2.47
CA HIS A 60 -7.10 16.61 -3.15
C HIS A 60 -7.36 16.89 -4.64
N ALA A 61 -8.08 15.99 -5.33
CA ALA A 61 -8.45 16.15 -6.72
C ALA A 61 -9.34 17.40 -6.96
N LYS A 62 -10.21 17.76 -5.99
CA LYS A 62 -11.00 18.99 -6.05
C LYS A 62 -10.18 20.27 -5.89
N LEU A 63 -9.10 20.23 -5.11
CA LEU A 63 -8.26 21.39 -4.89
C LEU A 63 -7.39 21.76 -6.10
N GLN A 64 -7.05 20.78 -6.94
CA GLN A 64 -6.20 20.91 -8.13
C GLN A 64 -4.90 21.68 -7.85
N GLY A 65 -3.83 20.96 -7.53
CA GLY A 65 -2.53 21.59 -7.28
C GLY A 65 -1.56 20.64 -6.58
N THR A 66 -0.48 21.20 -6.08
CA THR A 66 0.53 20.48 -5.30
C THR A 66 0.13 20.36 -3.84
N LEU A 67 0.89 19.56 -3.06
CA LEU A 67 0.75 19.51 -1.60
C LEU A 67 0.92 20.91 -0.96
N TYR A 68 1.72 21.77 -1.57
CA TYR A 68 1.90 23.14 -1.11
C TYR A 68 0.65 24.00 -1.35
N ASP A 69 -0.03 23.83 -2.48
CA ASP A 69 -1.26 24.58 -2.80
C ASP A 69 -2.40 24.19 -1.85
N PHE A 70 -2.37 22.96 -1.34
CA PHE A 70 -3.27 22.50 -0.29
C PHE A 70 -3.10 23.27 1.01
N GLY A 71 -1.88 23.32 1.57
CA GLY A 71 -1.62 24.02 2.83
C GLY A 71 -1.69 25.55 2.70
N LYS A 72 -1.45 26.10 1.51
CA LYS A 72 -1.43 27.55 1.27
C LYS A 72 -2.77 28.22 1.55
N LYS A 73 -3.90 27.48 1.45
CA LYS A 73 -5.23 27.99 1.81
C LYS A 73 -5.34 28.46 3.26
N VAL A 74 -4.51 27.92 4.16
CA VAL A 74 -4.43 28.36 5.56
C VAL A 74 -3.42 29.50 5.69
N SER A 75 -2.15 29.24 5.37
CA SER A 75 -1.11 30.26 5.23
C SER A 75 0.12 29.69 4.50
N PRO A 76 0.95 30.53 3.84
CA PRO A 76 2.18 30.08 3.21
C PRO A 76 3.18 29.43 4.18
N THR A 77 3.27 29.93 5.41
CA THR A 77 4.16 29.39 6.45
C THR A 77 3.69 28.02 6.92
N PHE A 78 2.38 27.88 7.18
CA PHE A 78 1.79 26.58 7.53
C PHE A 78 2.05 25.55 6.44
N SER A 79 1.82 25.93 5.18
CA SER A 79 2.02 25.04 4.03
C SER A 79 3.46 24.51 3.95
N ARG A 80 4.45 25.39 4.14
CA ARG A 80 5.86 25.02 4.09
C ARG A 80 6.19 24.00 5.18
N ILE A 81 5.80 24.26 6.42
CA ILE A 81 6.04 23.35 7.56
C ILE A 81 5.33 22.01 7.31
N PHE A 82 4.09 22.05 6.87
CA PHE A 82 3.31 20.85 6.55
C PHE A 82 3.97 19.99 5.48
N CYS A 83 4.43 20.58 4.37
CA CYS A 83 5.16 19.85 3.33
C CYS A 83 6.45 19.21 3.87
N PHE A 84 7.24 19.94 4.66
CA PHE A 84 8.46 19.39 5.26
C PHE A 84 8.17 18.20 6.18
N LEU A 85 7.14 18.30 7.02
CA LEU A 85 6.76 17.21 7.91
C LEU A 85 6.29 15.98 7.12
N ILE A 86 5.40 16.16 6.15
CA ILE A 86 4.88 15.04 5.34
C ILE A 86 5.99 14.36 4.54
N TYR A 87 6.86 15.13 3.87
CA TYR A 87 7.98 14.54 3.15
C TYR A 87 9.02 13.91 4.07
N GLY A 88 9.28 14.52 5.23
CA GLY A 88 10.15 13.94 6.26
C GLY A 88 9.64 12.58 6.73
N ILE A 89 8.34 12.48 7.06
CA ILE A 89 7.70 11.21 7.45
C ILE A 89 7.78 10.19 6.30
N ALA A 90 7.43 10.60 5.07
CA ALA A 90 7.43 9.71 3.91
C ALA A 90 8.81 9.12 3.59
N VAL A 91 9.88 9.89 3.80
CA VAL A 91 11.26 9.41 3.60
C VAL A 91 11.74 8.61 4.81
N ALA A 92 11.40 9.02 6.03
CA ALA A 92 11.94 8.41 7.24
C ALA A 92 11.26 7.10 7.65
N ILE A 93 9.97 6.90 7.37
CA ILE A 93 9.21 5.74 7.88
C ILE A 93 8.81 4.77 6.76
N PRO A 94 7.94 5.13 5.79
CA PRO A 94 7.48 4.16 4.79
C PRO A 94 8.61 3.69 3.86
N SER A 95 9.49 4.60 3.43
CA SER A 95 10.56 4.29 2.48
C SER A 95 11.54 3.22 2.98
N PRO A 96 12.14 3.32 4.19
CA PRO A 96 12.99 2.25 4.70
C PRO A 96 12.20 0.97 5.04
N ARG A 97 10.92 1.10 5.44
CA ARG A 97 10.07 -0.06 5.72
C ARG A 97 9.88 -0.94 4.49
N THR A 98 9.69 -0.38 3.30
CA THR A 98 9.53 -1.21 2.09
C THR A 98 10.80 -1.97 1.72
N ALA A 99 11.98 -1.37 1.95
CA ALA A 99 13.26 -2.04 1.78
C ALA A 99 13.45 -3.19 2.80
N ALA A 100 13.16 -2.94 4.07
CA ALA A 100 13.27 -3.94 5.14
C ALA A 100 12.34 -5.13 4.89
N VAL A 101 11.06 -4.88 4.58
CA VAL A 101 10.10 -5.96 4.29
C VAL A 101 10.51 -6.77 3.06
N THR A 102 11.08 -6.12 2.04
CA THR A 102 11.60 -6.84 0.86
C THR A 102 12.76 -7.75 1.24
N HIS A 103 13.66 -7.29 2.10
CA HIS A 103 14.76 -8.12 2.60
C HIS A 103 14.25 -9.30 3.42
N GLU A 104 13.45 -9.05 4.45
CA GLU A 104 12.95 -10.05 5.41
C GLU A 104 12.08 -11.13 4.73
N MET A 105 11.23 -10.73 3.77
CA MET A 105 10.26 -11.65 3.17
C MET A 105 10.77 -12.32 1.90
N ALA A 106 11.62 -11.65 1.10
CA ALA A 106 12.01 -12.15 -0.22
C ALA A 106 13.46 -12.61 -0.33
N ILE A 107 14.38 -12.08 0.49
CA ILE A 107 15.81 -12.40 0.38
C ILE A 107 16.28 -13.26 1.54
N GLN A 108 16.03 -12.84 2.78
CA GLN A 108 16.48 -13.51 4.00
C GLN A 108 16.10 -15.00 4.06
N PRO A 109 14.91 -15.45 3.60
CA PRO A 109 14.56 -16.88 3.64
C PRO A 109 15.39 -17.77 2.71
N PHE A 110 16.04 -17.18 1.69
CA PHE A 110 16.80 -17.91 0.67
C PHE A 110 18.31 -17.62 0.73
N PHE A 111 18.70 -16.46 1.25
CA PHE A 111 20.09 -15.98 1.27
C PHE A 111 20.39 -15.25 2.58
N ASP A 112 21.46 -15.65 3.28
CA ASP A 112 22.01 -14.96 4.47
C ASP A 112 22.82 -13.71 4.09
N THR A 113 22.16 -12.77 3.40
CA THR A 113 22.76 -11.49 3.03
C THR A 113 22.54 -10.43 4.11
N PRO A 114 23.46 -9.45 4.29
CA PRO A 114 23.26 -8.38 5.24
C PRO A 114 22.15 -7.42 4.76
N PRO A 115 21.25 -6.94 5.66
CA PRO A 115 20.13 -6.06 5.30
C PRO A 115 20.54 -4.74 4.62
N ILE A 116 21.74 -4.25 4.94
CA ILE A 116 22.30 -3.04 4.34
C ILE A 116 22.51 -3.22 2.83
N LEU A 117 23.01 -4.39 2.41
CA LEU A 117 23.35 -4.63 1.00
C LEU A 117 22.08 -4.69 0.15
N THR A 118 21.08 -5.43 0.63
CA THR A 118 19.77 -5.51 -0.05
C THR A 118 19.05 -4.17 -0.07
N SER A 119 19.17 -3.37 1.00
CA SER A 119 18.57 -2.03 1.05
C SER A 119 19.24 -1.07 0.06
N ILE A 120 20.57 -1.09 -0.05
CA ILE A 120 21.30 -0.28 -1.05
C ILE A 120 20.86 -0.67 -2.47
N LEU A 121 20.82 -1.96 -2.78
CA LEU A 121 20.37 -2.44 -4.08
C LEU A 121 18.91 -2.05 -4.36
N TYR A 122 18.04 -2.19 -3.36
CA TYR A 122 16.64 -1.81 -3.44
C TYR A 122 16.49 -0.32 -3.77
N PHE A 123 17.12 0.57 -3.01
CA PHE A 123 17.03 2.01 -3.26
C PHE A 123 17.70 2.44 -4.56
N PHE A 124 18.76 1.75 -4.98
CA PHE A 124 19.36 1.96 -6.29
C PHE A 124 18.38 1.63 -7.43
N LEU A 125 17.69 0.49 -7.36
CA LEU A 125 16.64 0.15 -8.33
C LEU A 125 15.48 1.14 -8.29
N VAL A 126 15.00 1.50 -7.09
CA VAL A 126 13.96 2.53 -6.93
C VAL A 126 14.39 3.84 -7.59
N PHE A 127 15.63 4.27 -7.41
CA PHE A 127 16.17 5.46 -8.05
C PHE A 127 16.13 5.36 -9.58
N LEU A 128 16.60 4.24 -10.16
CA LEU A 128 16.57 4.04 -11.62
C LEU A 128 15.16 4.17 -12.22
N PHE A 129 14.15 3.62 -11.54
CA PHE A 129 12.76 3.73 -11.99
C PHE A 129 12.15 5.11 -11.71
N ALA A 130 12.49 5.74 -10.58
CA ALA A 130 11.96 7.04 -10.17
C ALA A 130 12.47 8.20 -11.02
N VAL A 131 13.68 8.10 -11.58
CA VAL A 131 14.25 9.10 -12.50
C VAL A 131 13.34 9.27 -13.74
N ASN A 132 12.63 8.22 -14.16
CA ASN A 132 11.76 8.26 -15.34
C ASN A 132 10.27 8.41 -14.98
N ARG A 133 9.89 9.61 -14.48
CA ARG A 133 8.53 9.93 -14.02
C ARG A 133 7.39 9.61 -15.00
N SER A 134 7.60 9.78 -16.30
CA SER A 134 6.52 9.51 -17.28
C SER A 134 6.25 8.03 -17.44
N ARG A 135 7.29 7.19 -17.34
CA ARG A 135 7.17 5.74 -17.45
C ARG A 135 6.64 5.10 -16.17
N ILE A 136 6.93 5.66 -14.98
CA ILE A 136 6.55 5.02 -13.72
C ILE A 136 5.04 4.83 -13.58
N ILE A 137 4.24 5.84 -13.92
CA ILE A 137 2.77 5.77 -13.82
C ILE A 137 2.22 4.73 -14.80
N SER A 138 2.75 4.71 -16.03
CA SER A 138 2.34 3.73 -17.04
C SER A 138 2.76 2.30 -16.66
N LEU A 139 3.93 2.12 -16.05
CA LEU A 139 4.43 0.82 -15.58
C LEU A 139 3.57 0.30 -14.42
N ILE A 140 3.26 1.15 -13.44
CA ILE A 140 2.42 0.79 -12.28
C ILE A 140 1.03 0.35 -12.75
N GLY A 141 0.36 1.19 -13.55
CA GLY A 141 -1.02 0.93 -13.99
C GLY A 141 -1.14 -0.22 -14.98
N SER A 142 -0.23 -0.34 -15.96
CA SER A 142 -0.36 -1.32 -17.04
C SER A 142 0.34 -2.66 -16.77
N PHE A 143 1.36 -2.70 -15.91
CA PHE A 143 2.18 -3.89 -15.71
C PHE A 143 2.11 -4.40 -14.27
N LEU A 144 2.27 -3.52 -13.28
CA LEU A 144 2.30 -3.92 -11.87
C LEU A 144 0.91 -4.37 -11.39
N THR A 145 -0.13 -3.63 -11.76
CA THR A 145 -1.52 -3.94 -11.41
C THR A 145 -1.97 -5.34 -11.84
N PRO A 146 -1.86 -5.76 -13.11
CA PRO A 146 -2.31 -7.09 -13.52
C PRO A 146 -1.53 -8.21 -12.82
N ILE A 147 -0.24 -8.02 -12.53
CA ILE A 147 0.57 -8.98 -11.76
C ILE A 147 0.01 -9.12 -10.34
N ILE A 148 -0.25 -8.00 -9.66
CA ILE A 148 -0.82 -7.99 -8.31
C ILE A 148 -2.18 -8.70 -8.28
N VAL A 149 -3.06 -8.38 -9.23
CA VAL A 149 -4.39 -9.00 -9.34
C VAL A 149 -4.27 -10.50 -9.60
N LEU A 150 -3.36 -10.91 -10.49
CA LEU A 150 -3.12 -12.32 -10.79
C LEU A 150 -2.64 -13.07 -9.53
N ILE A 151 -1.67 -12.53 -8.80
CA ILE A 151 -1.17 -13.11 -7.55
C ILE A 151 -2.31 -13.24 -6.53
N LEU A 152 -3.15 -12.21 -6.39
CA LEU A 152 -4.31 -12.24 -5.49
C LEU A 152 -5.28 -13.36 -5.85
N LEU A 153 -5.63 -13.48 -7.13
CA LEU A 153 -6.52 -14.54 -7.62
C LEU A 153 -5.92 -15.93 -7.42
N LEU A 154 -4.60 -16.08 -7.59
CA LEU A 154 -3.91 -17.33 -7.32
C LEU A 154 -3.95 -17.68 -5.82
N ILE A 155 -3.66 -16.73 -4.92
CA ILE A 155 -3.72 -16.95 -3.47
C ILE A 155 -5.14 -17.36 -3.05
N ILE A 156 -6.16 -16.66 -3.54
CA ILE A 156 -7.57 -16.99 -3.28
C ILE A 156 -7.92 -18.36 -3.85
N GLY A 157 -7.48 -18.66 -5.08
CA GLY A 157 -7.69 -19.94 -5.73
C GLY A 157 -7.09 -21.10 -4.95
N ILE A 158 -5.82 -20.98 -4.52
CA ILE A 158 -5.14 -21.97 -3.69
C ILE A 158 -5.89 -22.16 -2.37
N SER A 159 -6.40 -21.08 -1.77
CA SER A 159 -7.15 -21.14 -0.50
C SER A 159 -8.39 -22.03 -0.57
N PHE A 160 -9.02 -22.20 -1.74
CA PHE A 160 -10.16 -23.12 -1.90
C PHE A 160 -9.77 -24.60 -1.87
N PHE A 161 -8.51 -24.93 -2.23
CA PHE A 161 -8.01 -26.30 -2.29
C PHE A 161 -7.23 -26.71 -1.03
N VAL A 162 -6.82 -25.73 -0.21
CA VAL A 162 -6.19 -25.99 1.09
C VAL A 162 -7.28 -26.29 2.12
N THR A 163 -7.24 -27.47 2.73
CA THR A 163 -8.09 -27.80 3.88
C THR A 163 -7.66 -26.94 5.06
N THR A 164 -8.37 -25.84 5.28
CA THR A 164 -8.21 -25.04 6.49
C THR A 164 -8.83 -25.81 7.66
N GLY A 165 -8.08 -25.96 8.76
CA GLY A 165 -8.64 -26.48 10.01
C GLY A 165 -9.76 -25.58 10.55
N ALA A 166 -10.41 -26.00 11.63
CA ALA A 166 -11.45 -25.20 12.28
C ALA A 166 -10.96 -23.75 12.54
N LEU A 167 -11.84 -22.77 12.30
CA LEU A 167 -11.55 -21.37 12.59
C LEU A 167 -11.10 -21.24 14.04
N ARG A 168 -9.91 -20.66 14.22
CA ARG A 168 -9.37 -20.38 15.55
C ARG A 168 -10.19 -19.28 16.22
N ALA A 169 -10.21 -19.29 17.55
CA ALA A 169 -10.72 -18.15 18.30
C ALA A 169 -9.89 -16.90 17.99
N SER A 170 -10.53 -15.73 18.01
CA SER A 170 -9.85 -14.45 17.85
C SER A 170 -8.79 -14.25 18.93
N THR A 171 -7.61 -13.77 18.55
CA THR A 171 -6.58 -13.34 19.49
C THR A 171 -6.70 -11.86 19.88
N PHE A 172 -7.67 -11.15 19.31
CA PHE A 172 -7.89 -9.72 19.55
C PHE A 172 -8.87 -9.50 20.70
N GLU A 173 -8.53 -8.60 21.62
CA GLU A 173 -9.45 -8.16 22.68
C GLU A 173 -10.61 -7.33 22.10
N SER A 174 -10.33 -6.55 21.05
CA SER A 174 -11.29 -5.65 20.42
C SER A 174 -11.21 -5.73 18.88
N PRO A 175 -11.76 -6.78 18.25
CA PRO A 175 -11.59 -7.05 16.82
C PRO A 175 -11.86 -5.84 15.90
N PHE A 176 -12.84 -5.00 16.24
CA PHE A 176 -13.11 -3.80 15.45
C PHE A 176 -11.99 -2.74 15.53
N VAL A 177 -11.48 -2.46 16.74
CA VAL A 177 -10.42 -1.46 16.97
C VAL A 177 -9.10 -1.97 16.41
N ASP A 178 -8.80 -3.26 16.58
CA ASP A 178 -7.63 -3.90 16.00
C ASP A 178 -7.67 -3.91 14.46
N GLY A 179 -8.88 -3.92 13.88
CA GLY A 179 -9.06 -3.77 12.44
C GLY A 179 -8.84 -2.35 11.91
N ILE A 180 -8.95 -1.32 12.75
CA ILE A 180 -8.79 0.09 12.36
C ILE A 180 -7.31 0.44 12.05
N LEU A 181 -6.35 -0.40 12.49
CA LEU A 181 -4.89 -0.24 12.40
C LEU A 181 -4.32 0.96 13.16
#